data_AF-A0A6L4APD6-F1
#
_entry.id   AF-A0A6L4APD6-F1
#
_cell.length_a   1.000
_cell.length_b   1.000
_cell.length_c   1.000
_cell.angle_alpha   90.00
_cell.angle_beta   90.00
_cell.angle_gamma   90.00
#
_symmetry.space_group_name_H-M   'P 1'
#
loop_
_entity.id
_entity.type
_entity.pdbx_description
1 polymer ?
#
loop_
_entity_poly.entity_id
_entity_poly.type
_entity_poly.pdbx_seq_one_letter_code
_entity_poly.pdbx_strand_id
1 'polypeptide(L)'
;INILKLSEFGLVQMTRKRNSENLHQMMCEPCHYCAGEGMLKSRRTICYDIFRKLSRNAAKASGNSVTVRVHPRIADMLLKEEELTMIQLEKEIGKRLIVAPSKDLHIEKYEIVWQR
;
A
#
# COMPACT_ATOMS: atom_id res chain seq x y z
N ILE A 1 -2.85 31.68 26.07
CA ILE A 1 -2.53 30.24 26.10
C ILE A 1 -3.22 29.70 27.36
N ASN A 2 -3.91 28.57 27.26
CA ASN A 2 -4.51 27.92 28.42
C ASN A 2 -3.80 26.57 28.64
N ILE A 3 -3.43 26.25 29.88
CA ILE A 3 -2.68 25.03 30.24
C ILE A 3 -3.43 24.33 31.36
N LEU A 4 -3.78 23.06 31.14
CA LEU A 4 -4.43 22.23 32.14
C LEU A 4 -3.41 21.52 33.03
N LYS A 5 -3.86 21.02 34.18
CA LYS A 5 -3.04 20.19 35.07
C LYS A 5 -2.64 18.88 34.36
N LEU A 6 -1.55 18.28 34.81
CA LEU A 6 -1.04 16.99 34.31
C LEU A 6 -2.13 15.92 34.44
N SER A 7 -2.36 15.17 33.36
CA SER A 7 -3.27 14.02 33.40
C SER A 7 -2.66 12.86 34.18
N GLU A 8 -3.50 11.89 34.59
CA GLU A 8 -3.04 10.63 35.19
C GLU A 8 -2.12 9.82 34.26
N PHE A 9 -2.20 10.07 32.95
CA PHE A 9 -1.32 9.49 31.93
C PHE A 9 -0.03 10.29 31.71
N GLY A 10 0.22 11.36 32.48
CA GLY A 10 1.42 12.19 32.35
C GLY A 10 1.40 13.16 31.17
N LEU A 11 0.23 13.46 30.58
CA LEU A 11 0.11 14.40 29.47
C LEU A 11 -0.30 15.80 29.97
N VAL A 12 0.30 16.84 29.40
CA VAL A 12 -0.12 18.23 29.61
C VAL A 12 -0.90 18.71 28.40
N GLN A 13 -2.17 19.03 28.62
CA GLN A 13 -3.01 19.60 27.58
C GLN A 13 -2.89 21.12 27.58
N MET A 14 -2.64 21.70 26.41
CA MET A 14 -2.51 23.14 26.23
C MET A 14 -3.23 23.61 24.97
N THR A 15 -3.90 24.76 25.07
CA THR A 15 -4.58 25.40 23.95
C THR A 15 -3.94 26.75 23.66
N ARG A 16 -3.51 26.95 22.42
CA ARG A 16 -2.95 28.22 21.93
C ARG A 16 -3.91 28.81 20.90
N LYS A 17 -4.28 30.09 21.07
CA LYS A 17 -5.08 30.83 20.08
C LYS A 17 -4.31 30.90 18.76
N ARG A 18 -4.98 30.58 17.65
CA ARG A 18 -4.45 30.70 16.29
C ARG A 18 -4.63 32.13 15.80
N ASN A 19 -3.54 32.88 15.68
CA ASN A 19 -3.55 34.29 15.26
C ASN A 19 -3.20 34.49 13.78
N SER A 20 -2.60 33.50 13.13
CA SER A 20 -2.21 33.52 11.72
C SER A 20 -2.18 32.10 11.15
N GLU A 21 -1.95 31.97 9.84
CA GLU A 21 -1.71 30.67 9.23
C GLU A 21 -0.46 30.00 9.83
N ASN A 22 -0.52 28.67 9.98
CA ASN A 22 0.62 27.92 10.47
C ASN A 22 1.75 28.00 9.43
N LEU A 23 2.98 28.27 9.88
CA LEU A 23 4.16 28.37 9.01
C LEU A 23 4.34 27.14 8.11
N HIS A 24 4.09 25.95 8.68
CA HIS A 24 4.12 24.69 7.93
C HIS A 24 3.10 24.67 6.77
N GLN A 25 1.92 25.27 6.94
CA GLN A 25 0.90 25.32 5.90
C GLN A 25 1.29 26.33 4.80
N MET A 26 2.08 27.36 5.13
CA MET A 26 2.60 28.32 4.15
C MET A 26 3.84 27.81 3.40
N MET A 27 4.66 26.96 4.03
CA MET A 27 5.96 26.55 3.49
C MET A 27 6.01 25.13 2.92
N CYS A 28 5.00 24.30 3.20
CA CYS A 28 5.03 22.88 2.85
C CYS A 28 3.75 22.43 2.17
N GLU A 29 3.91 21.53 1.20
CA GLU A 29 2.83 20.78 0.60
C GLU A 29 2.74 19.38 1.22
N PRO A 30 1.54 18.75 1.24
CA PRO A 30 1.40 17.40 1.75
C PRO A 30 2.23 16.42 0.92
N CYS A 31 2.85 15.45 1.57
CA CYS A 31 3.64 14.43 0.89
C CYS A 31 2.77 13.66 -0.12
N HIS A 32 3.11 13.71 -1.41
CA HIS A 32 2.38 13.00 -2.47
C HIS A 32 2.49 11.47 -2.39
N TYR A 33 3.38 10.97 -1.53
CA TYR A 33 3.64 9.54 -1.36
C TYR A 33 2.82 8.97 -0.19
N CYS A 34 3.00 9.48 1.03
CA CYS A 34 2.33 8.97 2.23
C CYS A 34 1.18 9.84 2.75
N ALA A 35 0.86 10.95 2.09
CA ALA A 35 -0.17 11.91 2.52
C ALA A 35 -0.04 12.40 3.98
N GLY A 36 1.18 12.35 4.55
CA GLY A 36 1.44 12.74 5.93
C GLY A 36 1.40 11.61 6.97
N GLU A 37 1.20 10.34 6.57
CA GLU A 37 1.28 9.20 7.50
C GLU A 37 2.70 8.95 8.04
N GLY A 38 3.73 9.35 7.30
CA GLY A 38 5.14 9.16 7.68
C GLY A 38 5.64 7.71 7.64
N MET A 39 4.75 6.75 7.36
CA MET A 39 5.04 5.32 7.25
C MET A 39 4.31 4.75 6.02
N LEU A 40 4.77 3.60 5.53
CA LEU A 40 4.19 2.90 4.38
C LEU A 40 4.01 1.43 4.72
N LYS A 41 3.05 0.76 4.08
CA LYS A 41 2.93 -0.69 4.19
C LYS A 41 4.22 -1.36 3.73
N SER A 42 4.63 -2.39 4.48
CA SER A 42 5.80 -3.18 4.11
C SER A 42 5.58 -3.86 2.76
N ARG A 43 6.66 -4.07 2.01
CA ARG A 43 6.60 -4.77 0.70
C ARG A 43 5.90 -6.13 0.82
N ARG A 44 6.20 -6.88 1.89
CA ARG A 44 5.56 -8.18 2.17
C ARG A 44 4.05 -8.05 2.39
N THR A 45 3.63 -7.05 3.16
CA THR A 45 2.20 -6.79 3.39
C THR A 45 1.47 -6.55 2.07
N ILE A 46 2.09 -5.82 1.15
CA ILE A 46 1.52 -5.54 -0.18
C ILE A 46 1.45 -6.83 -1.02
N CYS A 47 2.50 -7.67 -1.00
CA CYS A 47 2.49 -8.98 -1.68
C CYS A 47 1.32 -9.86 -1.19
N TYR A 48 1.15 -10.00 0.13
CA TYR A 48 0.04 -10.80 0.67
C TYR A 48 -1.35 -10.20 0.36
N ASP A 49 -1.46 -8.88 0.28
CA ASP A 49 -2.70 -8.23 -0.14
C ASP A 49 -3.03 -8.56 -1.61
N ILE A 50 -2.02 -8.57 -2.49
CA ILE A 50 -2.15 -9.01 -3.89
C ILE A 50 -2.61 -10.47 -3.95
N PHE A 51 -1.98 -11.38 -3.23
CA PHE A 51 -2.36 -12.81 -3.21
C PHE A 51 -3.81 -13.01 -2.75
N ARG A 52 -4.22 -12.32 -1.69
CA ARG A 52 -5.60 -12.36 -1.20
C ARG A 52 -6.59 -11.84 -2.23
N LYS A 53 -6.28 -10.74 -2.94
CA LYS A 53 -7.15 -10.22 -3.99
C LYS A 53 -7.21 -11.15 -5.20
N LEU A 54 -6.10 -11.77 -5.60
CA LEU A 54 -6.06 -12.75 -6.68
C LEU A 54 -6.93 -13.97 -6.36
N SER A 55 -6.78 -14.59 -5.19
CA SER A 55 -7.59 -15.74 -4.76
C SER A 55 -9.09 -15.41 -4.70
N ARG A 56 -9.46 -14.22 -4.17
CA ARG A 56 -10.88 -13.79 -4.11
C ARG A 56 -11.50 -13.55 -5.48
N ASN A 57 -10.75 -12.96 -6.40
CA ASN A 57 -11.24 -12.59 -7.72
C ASN A 57 -11.13 -13.72 -8.74
N ALA A 58 -10.27 -14.71 -8.48
CA ALA A 58 -10.07 -15.89 -9.31
C ALA A 58 -11.37 -16.64 -9.62
N ALA A 59 -12.24 -16.82 -8.61
CA ALA A 59 -13.52 -17.51 -8.75
C ALA A 59 -14.52 -16.77 -9.66
N LYS A 60 -14.42 -15.44 -9.77
CA LYS A 60 -15.38 -14.59 -10.48
C LYS A 60 -14.93 -14.18 -11.88
N ALA A 61 -13.63 -14.19 -12.15
CA ALA A 61 -13.08 -13.71 -13.41
C ALA A 61 -13.11 -14.80 -14.49
N SER A 62 -13.64 -14.47 -15.67
CA SER A 62 -13.46 -15.29 -16.89
C SER A 62 -12.10 -14.94 -17.51
N GLY A 63 -11.26 -15.94 -17.76
CA GLY A 63 -9.94 -15.70 -18.35
C GLY A 63 -8.90 -16.70 -17.89
N ASN A 64 -8.01 -17.11 -18.81
CA ASN A 64 -6.97 -18.11 -18.52
C ASN A 64 -5.66 -17.46 -18.03
N SER A 65 -5.54 -16.13 -18.12
CA SER A 65 -4.37 -15.37 -17.68
C SER A 65 -4.76 -14.12 -16.88
N VAL A 66 -3.93 -13.79 -15.90
CA VAL A 66 -4.06 -12.59 -15.07
C VAL A 66 -2.72 -11.86 -15.04
N THR A 67 -2.77 -10.56 -15.34
CA THR A 67 -1.60 -9.68 -15.30
C THR A 67 -1.68 -8.78 -14.08
N VAL A 68 -0.65 -8.81 -13.23
CA VAL A 68 -0.53 -7.94 -12.07
C VAL A 68 0.51 -6.87 -12.37
N ARG A 69 0.07 -5.62 -12.45
CA ARG A 69 0.96 -4.47 -12.61
C ARG A 69 1.33 -3.94 -11.23
N VAL A 70 2.63 -3.89 -10.95
CA VAL A 70 3.17 -3.46 -9.65
C VAL A 70 4.43 -2.62 -9.83
N HIS A 71 4.81 -1.88 -8.79
CA HIS A 71 6.11 -1.22 -8.75
C HIS A 71 7.26 -2.25 -8.81
N PRO A 72 8.40 -1.97 -9.50
CA PRO A 72 9.49 -2.94 -9.67
C PRO A 72 10.01 -3.57 -8.37
N ARG A 73 10.06 -2.80 -7.27
CA ARG A 73 10.47 -3.31 -5.94
C ARG A 73 9.55 -4.40 -5.39
N ILE A 74 8.26 -4.38 -5.76
CA ILE A 74 7.29 -5.41 -5.39
C ILE A 74 7.38 -6.57 -6.39
N ALA A 75 7.56 -6.28 -7.68
CA ALA A 75 7.80 -7.32 -8.70
C ALA A 75 9.00 -8.20 -8.33
N ASP A 76 10.12 -7.58 -7.92
CA ASP A 76 11.32 -8.31 -7.48
C ASP A 76 11.03 -9.22 -6.28
N MET A 77 10.24 -8.75 -5.31
CA MET A 77 9.86 -9.53 -4.13
C MET A 77 8.95 -10.70 -4.51
N LEU A 78 7.97 -10.47 -5.39
CA LEU A 78 7.07 -11.50 -5.89
C LEU A 78 7.82 -12.58 -6.69
N LEU A 79 8.78 -12.19 -7.52
CA LEU A 79 9.51 -13.10 -8.41
C LEU A 79 10.69 -13.82 -7.73
N LYS A 80 11.25 -13.28 -6.64
CA LYS A 80 12.42 -13.86 -5.96
C LYS A 80 12.10 -14.41 -4.58
N GLU A 81 11.57 -13.56 -3.70
CA GLU A 81 11.36 -13.92 -2.29
C GLU A 81 10.12 -14.81 -2.12
N GLU A 82 9.02 -14.49 -2.82
CA GLU A 82 7.71 -15.16 -2.68
C GLU A 82 7.37 -16.06 -3.89
N GLU A 83 8.39 -16.54 -4.63
CA GLU A 83 8.20 -17.37 -5.83
C GLU A 83 7.40 -18.66 -5.51
N LEU A 84 7.70 -19.30 -4.38
CA LEU A 84 7.00 -20.51 -3.95
C LEU A 84 5.50 -20.26 -3.73
N THR A 85 5.16 -19.13 -3.10
CA THR A 85 3.77 -18.73 -2.83
C THR A 85 3.05 -18.37 -4.13
N MET A 86 3.74 -17.72 -5.08
CA MET A 86 3.21 -17.47 -6.42
C MET A 86 2.85 -18.76 -7.15
N ILE A 87 3.75 -19.76 -7.15
CA ILE A 87 3.51 -21.05 -7.80
C ILE A 87 2.35 -21.80 -7.16
N GLN A 88 2.24 -21.77 -5.82
CA GLN A 88 1.12 -22.38 -5.11
C GLN A 88 -0.21 -21.71 -5.49
N LEU A 89 -0.23 -20.38 -5.53
CA LEU A 89 -1.41 -19.61 -5.90
C LEU A 89 -1.81 -19.85 -7.36
N GLU A 90 -0.84 -19.96 -8.28
CA GLU A 90 -1.07 -20.28 -9.69
C GLU A 90 -1.74 -21.65 -9.85
N LYS A 91 -1.30 -22.64 -9.05
CA LYS A 91 -1.91 -23.99 -9.00
C LYS A 91 -3.31 -23.98 -8.40
N GLU A 92 -3.53 -23.22 -7.33
CA GLU A 92 -4.84 -23.12 -6.66
C GLU A 92 -5.89 -22.46 -7.58
N ILE A 93 -5.49 -21.40 -8.28
CA ILE A 93 -6.37 -20.64 -9.18
C ILE A 93 -6.51 -21.35 -10.54
N GLY A 94 -5.51 -22.11 -10.98
CA GLY A 94 -5.48 -22.77 -12.29
C GLY A 94 -5.38 -21.80 -13.47
N LYS A 95 -4.86 -20.58 -13.26
CA LYS A 95 -4.71 -19.53 -14.29
C LYS A 95 -3.29 -19.00 -14.31
N ARG A 96 -2.79 -18.64 -15.48
CA ARG A 96 -1.42 -18.14 -15.65
C ARG A 96 -1.25 -16.76 -15.03
N LEU A 97 -0.25 -16.59 -14.16
CA LEU A 97 0.04 -15.31 -13.52
C LEU A 97 1.21 -14.60 -14.20
N ILE A 98 1.01 -13.34 -14.61
CA ILE A 98 2.02 -12.51 -15.27
C ILE A 98 2.29 -11.28 -14.42
N VAL A 99 3.54 -11.06 -14.02
CA VAL A 99 3.94 -9.85 -13.27
C VAL A 99 4.52 -8.83 -14.25
N ALA A 100 3.91 -7.64 -14.28
CA ALA A 100 4.35 -6.53 -15.13
C ALA A 100 4.90 -5.39 -14.25
N PRO A 101 6.22 -5.17 -14.22
CA PRO A 101 6.80 -4.05 -13.47
C PRO A 101 6.49 -2.71 -14.15
N SER A 102 6.02 -1.73 -13.38
CA SER A 102 5.67 -0.38 -13.85
C SER A 102 6.21 0.67 -12.89
N LYS A 103 7.12 1.53 -13.36
CA LYS A 103 7.77 2.56 -12.52
C LYS A 103 6.84 3.71 -12.14
N ASP A 104 5.79 3.93 -12.92
CA ASP A 104 4.83 5.01 -12.71
C ASP A 104 3.84 4.72 -11.56
N LEU A 105 3.82 3.48 -11.06
CA LEU A 105 2.94 3.10 -9.96
C LEU A 105 3.60 3.36 -8.60
N HIS A 106 2.83 3.93 -7.69
CA HIS A 106 3.19 4.01 -6.27
C HIS A 106 3.41 2.61 -5.67
N ILE A 107 4.34 2.44 -4.72
CA ILE A 107 4.69 1.10 -4.19
C ILE A 107 3.50 0.36 -3.56
N GLU A 108 2.57 1.09 -2.96
CA GLU A 108 1.36 0.55 -2.33
C GLU A 108 0.20 0.33 -3.31
N LYS A 109 0.32 0.84 -4.54
CA LYS A 109 -0.70 0.67 -5.57
C LYS A 109 -0.31 -0.48 -6.48
N TYR A 110 -1.31 -1.23 -6.90
CA TYR A 110 -1.19 -2.32 -7.86
C TYR A 110 -2.50 -2.48 -8.63
N GLU A 111 -2.39 -2.97 -9.86
CA GLU A 111 -3.53 -3.21 -10.74
C GLU A 111 -3.56 -4.69 -11.12
N ILE A 112 -4.76 -5.29 -11.14
CA ILE A 112 -4.96 -6.67 -11.56
C ILE A 112 -5.85 -6.64 -12.79
N VAL A 113 -5.30 -7.05 -13.92
CA VAL A 113 -5.97 -7.10 -15.22
C VAL A 113 -6.22 -8.56 -15.60
N TRP A 114 -7.49 -8.93 -15.75
CA TRP A 114 -7.89 -10.27 -16.19
C TRP A 114 -8.05 -10.25 -17.71
N GLN A 115 -7.30 -11.10 -18.41
CA GLN A 115 -7.44 -11.26 -19.85
C GLN A 115 -8.50 -12.33 -20.14
N ARG A 116 -9.46 -12.02 -21.00
CA ARG A 116 -10.51 -12.94 -21.44
C ARG A 116 -9.96 -13.97 -22.42
#